data_AF-A0AAW0BUM9-F1
#
_entry.id   AF-A0AAW0BUM9-F1
#
_cell.length_a   1.000
_cell.length_b   1.000
_cell.length_c   1.000
_cell.angle_alpha   90.00
_cell.angle_beta   90.00
_cell.angle_gamma   90.00
#
_symmetry.space_group_name_H-M   'P 1'
#
loop_
_entity.id
_entity.type
_entity.pdbx_description
1 polymer ?
#
loop_
_entity_poly.entity_id
_entity_poly.type
_entity_poly.pdbx_seq_one_letter_code
_entity_poly.pdbx_strand_id
1 'polypeptide(L)'
;MSTKSDGNLTPLTPIVADELLIQKVEDCKSKVAIAYTDMMAKKGVLDSLPAKQNTARRSAQTAYTAARRKHTQAEAALTEAEKELSLYQLNAQELDQRLQGVSAEQEEKQLDGEAAAEKKQLDDEAVMETKRIEDEAAAEKKRLEEKAAAEKKRLEEEAAEKKRLADEAAAAVEKKRLDDEAVVAAEKKRLEEEEEAEKKRRDEKRPNTQSKPARQKTKSTTKSSAKAGDATASKKETKLPGKRTLTDVAAEKSDASDGPNDKRKRKKKRPDAKQAHTNLKQTHTELLSTLETQNNLLENAVYQLNNTQMSSEKFDGLTETKKKTEAAIAETREALQKVEAELKDPSWEGRDSSESDDDFSDLDASQKIDVETKWRKSFSPNAVNWLRTFPNGPEAWRTEMEKNAEAHIVKYLAVKPGEYQIPADIRRLLRKIPELARQCATSSRALALHILTTGKTQCRFHEEKRSTLAAKEVDGPTKIVGVAYAKVDGKRIEKQEGIMHCGCSETEALWEFMWFKTWTVKSAHQKITREETMGTDTLLSRHRAFFAQAYTVGTLLDINDYYLPGLAPGTPEYDSALRWKQVGRIIGVLNRMGGTAQGELVLARKEIDPLGREMLVPVFDSA
;
A
#
# COMPACT_ATOMS: atom_id res chain seq x y z
N MET A 1 -22.86 73.14 -28.91
CA MET A 1 -22.69 72.21 -27.78
C MET A 1 -22.14 70.92 -28.35
N SER A 2 -20.85 70.64 -28.14
CA SER A 2 -20.10 69.53 -28.73
C SER A 2 -19.69 68.59 -27.61
N THR A 3 -20.16 67.33 -27.68
CA THR A 3 -19.84 66.26 -26.73
C THR A 3 -18.63 65.48 -27.24
N LYS A 4 -17.52 65.54 -26.49
CA LYS A 4 -16.36 64.67 -26.68
C LYS A 4 -16.71 63.26 -26.23
N SER A 5 -16.41 62.27 -27.07
CA SER A 5 -16.44 60.85 -26.74
C SER A 5 -15.07 60.44 -26.20
N ASP A 6 -15.00 60.07 -24.93
CA ASP A 6 -13.81 59.48 -24.32
C ASP A 6 -13.69 58.01 -24.76
N GLY A 7 -12.72 57.75 -25.63
CA GLY A 7 -12.38 56.42 -26.11
C GLY A 7 -11.68 55.62 -25.00
N ASN A 8 -12.38 54.63 -24.48
CA ASN A 8 -11.88 53.68 -23.49
C ASN A 8 -10.90 52.71 -24.18
N LEU A 9 -9.61 53.05 -24.21
CA LEU A 9 -8.54 52.16 -24.66
C LEU A 9 -8.16 51.24 -23.49
N THR A 10 -8.56 49.98 -23.58
CA THR A 10 -8.07 48.93 -22.69
C THR A 10 -6.55 48.81 -22.85
N PRO A 11 -5.76 48.86 -21.75
CA PRO A 11 -4.32 48.70 -21.83
C PRO A 11 -3.99 47.31 -22.39
N LEU A 12 -3.22 47.28 -23.49
CA LEU A 12 -2.69 46.04 -24.04
C LEU A 12 -1.86 45.33 -22.96
N THR A 13 -2.06 44.03 -22.82
CA THR A 13 -1.26 43.22 -21.90
C THR A 13 0.22 43.25 -22.32
N PRO A 14 1.18 43.23 -21.37
CA PRO A 14 2.61 43.39 -21.66
C PRO A 14 3.13 42.45 -22.77
N ILE A 15 2.61 41.22 -22.80
CA ILE A 15 3.00 40.18 -23.77
C ILE A 15 2.69 40.60 -25.22
N VAL A 16 1.57 41.29 -25.47
CA VAL A 16 1.17 41.70 -26.83
C VAL A 16 1.99 42.90 -27.32
N ALA A 17 2.48 43.73 -26.40
CA ALA A 17 3.34 44.86 -26.73
C ALA A 17 4.76 44.39 -27.15
N ASP A 18 5.27 43.30 -26.56
CA ASP A 18 6.55 42.71 -26.93
C ASP A 18 6.57 42.20 -28.37
N GLU A 19 5.56 41.41 -28.78
CA GLU A 19 5.50 40.86 -30.14
C GLU A 19 5.41 41.95 -31.22
N LEU A 20 4.64 43.03 -30.97
CA LEU A 20 4.50 44.14 -31.91
C LEU A 20 5.80 44.93 -32.10
N LEU A 21 6.57 45.15 -31.02
CA LEU A 21 7.86 45.83 -31.10
C LEU A 21 8.92 44.96 -31.79
N ILE A 22 8.93 43.66 -31.51
CA ILE A 22 9.81 42.69 -32.20
C ILE A 22 9.50 42.68 -33.70
N GLN A 23 8.22 42.59 -34.08
CA GLN A 23 7.80 42.63 -35.49
C GLN A 23 8.22 43.94 -36.18
N LYS A 24 8.07 45.08 -35.50
CA LYS A 24 8.50 46.39 -36.03
C LYS A 24 10.01 46.41 -36.33
N VAL A 25 10.84 45.82 -35.47
CA VAL A 25 12.28 45.69 -35.69
C VAL A 25 12.59 44.77 -36.89
N GLU A 26 11.90 43.63 -37.00
CA GLU A 26 12.07 42.71 -38.14
C GLU A 26 11.65 43.33 -39.48
N ASP A 27 10.57 44.09 -39.50
CA ASP A 27 10.12 44.85 -40.67
C ASP A 27 11.16 45.90 -41.09
N CYS A 28 11.77 46.59 -40.12
CA CYS A 28 12.86 47.53 -40.37
C CYS A 28 14.10 46.83 -40.93
N LYS A 29 14.51 45.67 -40.38
CA LYS A 29 15.61 44.86 -40.92
C LYS A 29 15.38 44.46 -42.37
N SER A 30 14.14 44.03 -42.67
CA SER A 30 13.74 43.67 -44.04
C SER A 30 13.83 44.85 -45.00
N LYS A 31 13.38 46.04 -44.58
CA LYS A 31 13.49 47.28 -45.38
C LYS A 31 14.95 47.68 -45.66
N VAL A 32 15.84 47.56 -44.66
CA VAL A 32 17.28 47.80 -44.83
C VAL A 32 17.88 46.85 -45.87
N ALA A 33 17.58 45.55 -45.78
CA ALA A 33 18.08 44.55 -46.72
C ALA A 33 17.64 44.83 -48.17
N ILE A 34 16.36 45.18 -48.38
CA ILE A 34 15.83 45.56 -49.70
C ILE A 34 16.51 46.84 -50.23
N ALA A 35 16.68 47.86 -49.38
CA ALA A 35 17.35 49.09 -49.79
C ALA A 35 18.84 48.87 -50.14
N TYR A 36 19.52 47.96 -49.43
CA TYR A 36 20.91 47.62 -49.68
C TYR A 36 21.09 46.93 -51.04
N THR A 37 20.24 45.93 -51.32
CA THR A 37 20.28 45.20 -52.60
C THR A 37 19.99 46.11 -53.79
N ASP A 38 19.00 47.01 -53.70
CA ASP A 38 18.72 48.03 -54.72
C ASP A 38 19.92 48.99 -54.93
N MET A 39 20.53 49.46 -53.84
CA MET A 39 21.72 50.30 -53.89
C MET A 39 22.88 49.59 -54.62
N MET A 40 23.15 48.33 -54.29
CA MET A 40 24.24 47.55 -54.90
C MET A 40 23.97 47.25 -56.38
N ALA A 41 22.73 46.94 -56.76
CA ALA A 41 22.34 46.74 -58.16
C ALA A 41 22.59 48.02 -59.00
N LYS A 42 22.18 49.19 -58.49
CA LYS A 42 22.41 50.47 -59.17
C LYS A 42 23.89 50.86 -59.25
N LYS A 43 24.69 50.50 -58.25
CA LYS A 43 26.14 50.65 -58.29
C LYS A 43 26.76 49.81 -59.40
N GLY A 44 26.33 48.54 -59.55
CA GLY A 44 26.80 47.67 -60.64
C GLY A 44 26.50 48.25 -62.02
N VAL A 45 25.29 48.79 -62.23
CA VAL A 45 24.94 49.48 -63.48
C VAL A 45 25.86 50.68 -63.73
N LEU A 46 26.08 51.52 -62.72
CA LEU A 46 26.98 52.68 -62.82
C LEU A 46 28.42 52.28 -63.19
N ASP A 47 28.95 51.22 -62.57
CA ASP A 47 30.32 50.73 -62.79
C ASP A 47 30.49 50.10 -64.18
N SER A 48 29.43 49.52 -64.75
CA SER A 48 29.44 48.89 -66.08
C SER A 48 29.41 49.87 -67.28
N LEU A 49 29.06 51.14 -67.04
CA LEU A 49 28.88 52.13 -68.12
C LEU A 49 30.23 52.72 -68.62
N PRO A 50 30.50 52.67 -69.94
CA PRO A 50 31.74 53.19 -70.51
C PRO A 50 31.81 54.73 -70.38
N ALA A 51 33.03 55.26 -70.19
CA ALA A 51 33.27 56.68 -69.94
C ALA A 51 32.76 57.63 -71.04
N LYS A 52 32.55 57.13 -72.27
CA LYS A 52 32.03 57.92 -73.40
C LYS A 52 30.52 58.19 -73.31
N GLN A 53 29.78 57.53 -72.42
CA GLN A 53 28.33 57.71 -72.24
C GLN A 53 28.00 58.62 -71.04
N ASN A 54 28.45 59.87 -71.09
CA ASN A 54 28.35 60.81 -69.97
C ASN A 54 26.92 61.04 -69.46
N THR A 55 25.92 61.07 -70.33
CA THR A 55 24.51 61.27 -69.95
C THR A 55 23.94 60.06 -69.21
N ALA A 56 24.19 58.84 -69.70
CA ALA A 56 23.77 57.61 -69.04
C ALA A 56 24.45 57.43 -67.68
N ARG A 57 25.76 57.74 -67.60
CA ARG A 57 26.53 57.68 -66.35
C ARG A 57 26.04 58.67 -65.30
N ARG A 58 25.68 59.91 -65.69
CA ARG A 58 25.05 60.89 -64.79
C ARG A 58 23.69 60.43 -64.28
N SER A 59 22.85 59.84 -65.14
CA SER A 59 21.56 59.27 -64.74
C SER A 59 21.74 58.12 -63.74
N ALA A 60 22.66 57.18 -64.02
CA ALA A 60 22.99 56.07 -63.11
C ALA A 60 23.56 56.57 -61.77
N GLN A 61 24.39 57.62 -61.78
CA GLN A 61 24.92 58.23 -60.55
C GLN A 61 23.80 58.83 -59.70
N THR A 62 22.87 59.56 -60.31
CA THR A 62 21.70 60.12 -59.61
C THR A 62 20.84 58.99 -59.02
N ALA A 63 20.58 57.92 -59.77
CA ALA A 63 19.83 56.76 -59.27
C ALA A 63 20.54 56.07 -58.09
N TYR A 64 21.86 55.88 -58.17
CA TYR A 64 22.66 55.31 -57.09
C TYR A 64 22.63 56.18 -55.82
N THR A 65 22.83 57.50 -55.95
CA THR A 65 22.78 58.41 -54.80
C THR A 65 21.41 58.47 -54.14
N ALA A 66 20.32 58.39 -54.93
CA ALA A 66 18.97 58.29 -54.40
C ALA A 66 18.74 56.97 -53.63
N ALA A 67 19.23 55.83 -54.15
CA ALA A 67 19.14 54.54 -53.46
C ALA A 67 19.96 54.53 -52.16
N ARG A 68 21.16 55.11 -52.17
CA ARG A 68 22.00 55.26 -50.96
C ARG A 68 21.30 56.08 -49.88
N ARG A 69 20.62 57.17 -50.23
CA ARG A 69 19.82 57.96 -49.26
C ARG A 69 18.69 57.13 -48.64
N LYS A 70 17.99 56.31 -49.43
CA LYS A 70 16.95 55.40 -48.93
C LYS A 70 17.52 54.35 -47.97
N HIS A 71 18.68 53.79 -48.28
CA HIS A 71 19.38 52.88 -47.36
C HIS A 71 19.70 53.55 -46.02
N THR A 72 20.32 54.73 -46.05
CA THR A 72 20.64 55.47 -44.82
C THR A 72 19.40 55.83 -44.00
N GLN A 73 18.27 56.17 -44.65
CA GLN A 73 17.00 56.39 -43.96
C GLN A 73 16.44 55.11 -43.32
N ALA A 74 16.56 53.96 -43.99
CA ALA A 74 16.13 52.68 -43.45
C ALA A 74 17.01 52.24 -42.24
N GLU A 75 18.32 52.46 -42.30
CA GLU A 75 19.24 52.18 -41.19
C GLU A 75 18.94 53.07 -39.97
N ALA A 76 18.63 54.34 -40.18
CA ALA A 76 18.23 55.24 -39.11
C ALA A 76 16.93 54.78 -38.43
N ALA A 77 15.93 54.37 -39.21
CA ALA A 77 14.67 53.85 -38.70
C ALA A 77 14.83 52.52 -37.94
N LEU A 78 15.74 51.64 -38.39
CA LEU A 78 16.09 50.43 -37.65
C LEU A 78 16.73 50.75 -36.30
N THR A 79 17.69 51.69 -36.29
CA THR A 79 18.38 52.10 -35.06
C THR A 79 17.41 52.70 -34.04
N GLU A 80 16.41 53.45 -34.48
CA GLU A 80 15.36 54.00 -33.62
C GLU A 80 14.46 52.91 -33.04
N ALA A 81 14.02 51.95 -33.87
CA ALA A 81 13.22 50.81 -33.41
C ALA A 81 13.97 49.92 -32.40
N GLU A 82 15.27 49.69 -32.61
CA GLU A 82 16.10 48.93 -31.67
C GLU A 82 16.27 49.64 -30.32
N LYS A 83 16.35 50.98 -30.31
CA LYS A 83 16.35 51.77 -29.06
C LYS A 83 15.03 51.69 -28.32
N GLU A 84 13.91 51.76 -29.03
CA GLU A 84 12.57 51.60 -28.43
C GLU A 84 12.43 50.22 -27.78
N LEU A 85 12.84 49.15 -28.47
CA LEU A 85 12.80 47.79 -27.93
C LEU A 85 13.71 47.64 -26.70
N SER A 86 14.92 48.21 -26.72
CA SER A 86 15.83 48.16 -25.58
C SER A 86 15.27 48.91 -24.35
N LEU A 87 14.62 50.06 -24.55
CA LEU A 87 13.99 50.81 -23.46
C LEU A 87 12.79 50.06 -22.88
N TYR A 88 12.01 49.39 -23.73
CA TYR A 88 10.91 48.52 -23.30
C TYR A 88 11.42 47.36 -22.43
N GLN A 89 12.48 46.68 -22.86
CA GLN A 89 13.08 45.57 -22.11
C GLN A 89 13.60 45.99 -20.73
N LEU A 90 14.22 47.18 -20.62
CA LEU A 90 14.66 47.72 -19.34
C LEU A 90 13.49 48.01 -18.39
N ASN A 91 12.42 48.62 -18.90
CA ASN A 91 11.22 48.86 -18.10
C ASN A 91 10.54 47.55 -17.65
N ALA A 92 10.51 46.54 -18.51
CA ALA A 92 9.99 45.21 -18.16
C ALA A 92 10.82 44.57 -17.04
N GLN A 93 12.16 44.64 -17.11
CA GLN A 93 13.05 44.14 -16.05
C GLN A 93 12.85 44.88 -14.72
N GLU A 94 12.67 46.20 -14.74
CA GLU A 94 12.40 46.97 -13.52
C GLU A 94 11.04 46.59 -12.91
N LEU A 95 10.02 46.36 -13.74
CA LEU A 95 8.70 45.91 -13.28
C LEU A 95 8.79 44.53 -12.61
N ASP A 96 9.52 43.59 -13.20
CA ASP A 96 9.76 42.26 -12.64
C ASP A 96 10.50 42.34 -11.29
N GLN A 97 11.53 43.20 -11.18
CA GLN A 97 12.21 43.42 -9.90
C GLN A 97 11.28 43.97 -8.82
N ARG A 98 10.37 44.90 -9.20
CA ARG A 98 9.38 45.44 -8.26
C ARG A 98 8.37 44.39 -7.83
N LEU A 99 7.92 43.52 -8.75
CA LEU A 99 7.01 42.42 -8.43
C LEU A 99 7.67 41.38 -7.52
N GLN A 100 8.93 41.04 -7.76
CA GLN A 100 9.70 40.16 -6.88
C GLN A 100 9.86 40.75 -5.47
N GLY A 101 10.11 42.06 -5.35
CA GLY A 101 10.20 42.74 -4.06
C GLY A 101 8.89 42.72 -3.26
N VAL A 102 7.75 42.97 -3.91
CA VAL A 102 6.43 42.95 -3.25
C VAL A 102 6.05 41.54 -2.79
N SER A 103 6.39 40.51 -3.58
CA SER A 103 6.14 39.12 -3.22
C SER A 103 6.91 38.71 -1.95
N ALA A 104 8.18 39.09 -1.84
CA ALA A 104 9.02 38.75 -0.69
C ALA A 104 8.51 39.39 0.62
N GLU A 105 8.09 40.66 0.59
CA GLU A 105 7.53 41.33 1.77
C GLU A 105 6.17 40.75 2.21
N GLN A 106 5.37 40.25 1.27
CA GLN A 106 4.11 39.58 1.57
C GLN A 106 4.34 38.18 2.15
N GLU A 107 5.29 37.42 1.60
CA GLU A 107 5.67 36.11 2.13
C GLU A 107 6.23 36.23 3.54
N GLU A 108 7.09 37.22 3.84
CA GLU A 108 7.62 37.44 5.19
C GLU A 108 6.50 37.71 6.21
N LYS A 109 5.53 38.57 5.86
CA LYS A 109 4.36 38.83 6.71
C LYS A 109 3.46 37.60 6.89
N GLN A 110 3.35 36.74 5.88
CA GLN A 110 2.59 35.50 5.99
C GLN A 110 3.30 34.50 6.90
N LEU A 111 4.62 34.35 6.77
CA LEU A 111 5.42 33.47 7.62
C LEU A 111 5.38 33.90 9.10
N ASP A 112 5.47 35.20 9.37
CA ASP A 112 5.34 35.72 10.74
C ASP A 112 3.94 35.48 11.32
N GLY A 113 2.89 35.60 10.50
CA GLY A 113 1.51 35.30 10.88
C GLY A 113 1.27 33.83 11.17
N GLU A 114 1.80 32.94 10.32
CA GLU A 114 1.70 31.49 10.50
C GLU A 114 2.47 31.02 11.73
N ALA A 115 3.68 31.52 11.97
CA ALA A 115 4.46 31.18 13.16
C ALA A 115 3.76 31.59 14.46
N ALA A 116 3.07 32.74 14.47
CA ALA A 116 2.27 33.17 15.62
C ALA A 116 1.03 32.28 15.83
N ALA A 117 0.39 31.82 14.76
CA ALA A 117 -0.76 30.92 14.82
C ALA A 117 -0.38 29.51 15.28
N GLU A 118 0.72 28.95 14.76
CA GLU A 118 1.25 27.64 15.15
C GLU A 118 1.64 27.63 16.62
N LYS A 119 2.34 28.67 17.11
CA LYS A 119 2.69 28.79 18.53
C LYS A 119 1.45 28.75 19.42
N LYS A 120 0.38 29.43 19.04
CA LYS A 120 -0.89 29.41 19.80
C LYS A 120 -1.53 28.01 19.80
N GLN A 121 -1.49 27.29 18.69
CA GLN A 121 -2.02 25.92 18.61
C GLN A 121 -1.25 24.96 19.52
N LEU A 122 0.09 25.06 19.54
CA LEU A 122 0.93 24.24 20.43
C LEU A 122 0.68 24.54 21.91
N ASP A 123 0.48 25.82 22.27
CA ASP A 123 0.14 26.21 23.64
C ASP A 123 -1.25 25.65 24.05
N ASP A 124 -2.26 25.73 23.16
CA ASP A 124 -3.60 25.18 23.41
C ASP A 124 -3.59 23.63 23.50
N GLU A 125 -2.80 22.97 22.66
CA GLU A 125 -2.63 21.50 22.69
C GLU A 125 -1.94 21.03 23.97
N ALA A 126 -0.91 21.74 24.42
CA ALA A 126 -0.24 21.45 25.70
C ALA A 126 -1.19 21.55 26.90
N VAL A 127 -2.12 22.52 26.89
CA VAL A 127 -3.16 22.68 27.91
C VAL A 127 -4.16 21.52 27.87
N MET A 128 -4.55 21.07 26.68
CA MET A 128 -5.46 19.92 26.53
C MET A 128 -4.82 18.60 26.96
N GLU A 129 -3.55 18.38 26.61
CA GLU A 129 -2.82 17.16 26.95
C GLU A 129 -2.55 17.06 28.46
N THR A 130 -2.18 18.17 29.11
CA THR A 130 -2.03 18.20 30.57
C THR A 130 -3.33 17.86 31.29
N LYS A 131 -4.47 18.39 30.82
CA LYS A 131 -5.79 18.05 31.37
C LYS A 131 -6.14 16.57 31.16
N ARG A 132 -5.81 15.98 30.00
CA ARG A 132 -6.02 14.56 29.72
C ARG A 132 -5.23 13.67 30.69
N ILE A 133 -3.96 14.01 30.94
CA ILE A 133 -3.09 13.26 31.88
C ILE A 133 -3.64 13.35 33.31
N GLU A 134 -4.14 14.51 33.74
CA GLU A 134 -4.75 14.67 35.07
C GLU A 134 -6.02 13.81 35.23
N ASP A 135 -6.89 13.78 34.21
CA ASP A 135 -8.11 12.97 34.21
C ASP A 135 -7.79 11.46 34.21
N GLU A 136 -6.78 11.03 33.46
CA GLU A 136 -6.31 9.64 33.44
C GLU A 136 -5.72 9.21 34.80
N ALA A 137 -4.89 10.06 35.41
CA ALA A 137 -4.34 9.81 36.74
C ALA A 137 -5.44 9.72 37.82
N ALA A 138 -6.49 10.54 37.73
CA ALA A 138 -7.64 10.48 38.63
C ALA A 138 -8.45 9.17 38.44
N ALA A 139 -8.64 8.73 37.19
CA ALA A 139 -9.33 7.49 36.88
C ALA A 139 -8.53 6.25 37.36
N GLU A 140 -7.21 6.25 37.18
CA GLU A 140 -6.34 5.17 37.65
C GLU A 140 -6.35 5.07 39.18
N LYS A 141 -6.24 6.21 39.88
CA LYS A 141 -6.34 6.27 41.34
C LYS A 141 -7.64 5.63 41.84
N LYS A 142 -8.77 5.95 41.22
CA LYS A 142 -10.07 5.35 41.56
C LYS A 142 -10.09 3.83 41.36
N ARG A 143 -9.51 3.33 40.25
CA ARG A 143 -9.42 1.87 39.99
C ARG A 143 -8.55 1.15 41.03
N LEU A 144 -7.48 1.78 41.50
CA LEU A 144 -6.62 1.21 42.54
C LEU A 144 -7.33 1.16 43.91
N GLU A 145 -8.08 2.21 44.27
CA GLU A 145 -8.89 2.24 45.49
C GLU A 145 -9.99 1.15 45.48
N GLU A 146 -10.69 0.97 44.36
CA GLU A 146 -11.69 -0.10 44.18
C GLU A 146 -11.07 -1.51 44.28
N LYS A 147 -9.89 -1.73 43.68
CA LYS A 147 -9.16 -3.00 43.81
C LYS A 147 -8.73 -3.27 45.24
N ALA A 148 -8.21 -2.27 45.95
CA ALA A 148 -7.80 -2.40 47.34
C ALA A 148 -9.01 -2.72 48.26
N ALA A 149 -10.17 -2.11 48.01
CA ALA A 149 -11.39 -2.41 48.74
C ALA A 149 -11.90 -3.85 48.48
N ALA A 150 -11.86 -4.30 47.22
CA ALA A 150 -12.24 -5.66 46.85
C ALA A 150 -11.30 -6.71 47.46
N GLU A 151 -9.99 -6.46 47.46
CA GLU A 151 -9.00 -7.37 48.07
C GLU A 151 -9.16 -7.45 49.59
N LYS A 152 -9.40 -6.32 50.26
CA LYS A 152 -9.70 -6.29 51.70
C LYS A 152 -10.92 -7.16 52.04
N LYS A 153 -12.00 -7.06 51.25
CA LYS A 153 -13.20 -7.89 51.43
C LYS A 153 -12.91 -9.38 51.26
N ARG A 154 -12.10 -9.75 50.26
CA ARG A 154 -11.69 -11.15 50.04
C ARG A 154 -10.92 -11.71 51.24
N LEU A 155 -10.00 -10.93 51.81
CA LEU A 155 -9.22 -11.34 52.99
C LEU A 155 -10.10 -11.49 54.25
N GLU A 156 -11.11 -10.64 54.43
CA GLU A 156 -12.08 -10.76 55.52
C GLU A 156 -12.95 -12.04 55.39
N GLU A 157 -13.40 -12.36 54.16
CA GLU A 157 -14.15 -13.59 53.88
C GLU A 157 -13.29 -14.85 54.11
N GLU A 158 -12.03 -14.85 53.66
CA GLU A 158 -11.09 -15.96 53.87
C GLU A 158 -10.78 -16.18 55.36
N ALA A 159 -10.63 -15.10 56.13
CA ALA A 159 -10.44 -15.18 57.57
C ALA A 159 -11.67 -15.76 58.30
N ALA A 160 -12.88 -15.42 57.84
CA ALA A 160 -14.13 -15.97 58.38
C ALA A 160 -14.29 -17.46 58.04
N GLU A 161 -13.94 -17.88 56.83
CA GLU A 161 -13.97 -19.29 56.42
C GLU A 161 -12.97 -20.13 57.22
N LYS A 162 -11.74 -19.64 57.40
CA LYS A 162 -10.72 -20.32 58.20
C LYS A 162 -11.15 -20.50 59.66
N LYS A 163 -11.87 -19.54 60.22
CA LYS A 163 -12.46 -19.65 61.57
C LYS A 163 -13.51 -20.76 61.63
N ARG A 164 -14.42 -20.83 60.65
CA ARG A 164 -15.44 -21.88 60.57
C ARG A 164 -14.83 -23.28 60.49
N LEU A 165 -13.79 -23.46 59.68
CA LEU A 165 -13.08 -24.74 59.56
C LEU A 165 -12.39 -25.14 60.87
N ALA A 166 -11.84 -24.18 61.62
CA ALA A 166 -11.25 -24.46 62.92
C ALA A 166 -12.31 -24.88 63.97
N ASP A 167 -13.47 -24.21 63.98
CA ASP A 167 -14.58 -24.56 64.88
C ASP A 167 -15.18 -25.94 64.53
N GLU A 168 -15.31 -26.27 63.24
CA GLU A 168 -15.77 -27.59 62.78
C GLU A 168 -14.78 -28.71 63.12
N ALA A 169 -13.48 -28.46 62.98
CA ALA A 169 -12.44 -29.40 63.38
C ALA A 169 -12.45 -29.66 64.90
N ALA A 170 -12.66 -28.62 65.72
CA ALA A 170 -12.80 -28.76 67.17
C ALA A 170 -14.02 -29.62 67.55
N ALA A 171 -15.17 -29.38 66.90
CA ALA A 171 -16.38 -30.17 67.12
C ALA A 171 -16.21 -31.65 66.71
N ALA A 172 -15.48 -31.93 65.63
CA ALA A 172 -15.18 -33.29 65.19
C ALA A 172 -14.29 -34.06 66.19
N VAL A 173 -13.31 -33.38 66.79
CA VAL A 173 -12.45 -33.98 67.83
C VAL A 173 -13.27 -34.28 69.09
N GLU A 174 -14.17 -33.40 69.49
CA GLU A 174 -15.02 -33.61 70.67
C GLU A 174 -16.03 -34.75 70.46
N LYS A 175 -16.62 -34.84 69.25
CA LYS A 175 -17.46 -35.99 68.88
C LYS A 175 -16.69 -37.31 68.99
N LYS A 176 -15.45 -37.35 68.50
CA LYS A 176 -14.60 -38.54 68.60
C LYS A 176 -14.29 -38.91 70.05
N ARG A 177 -14.06 -37.92 70.93
CA ARG A 177 -13.86 -38.15 72.37
C ARG A 177 -15.10 -38.80 73.02
N LEU A 178 -16.30 -38.35 72.66
CA LEU A 178 -17.55 -38.91 73.18
C LEU A 178 -17.81 -40.32 72.64
N ASP A 179 -17.52 -40.57 71.36
CA ASP A 179 -17.64 -41.91 70.76
C ASP A 179 -16.65 -42.89 71.41
N ASP A 180 -15.40 -42.48 71.65
CA ASP A 180 -14.38 -43.29 72.34
C ASP A 180 -14.77 -43.56 73.81
N GLU A 181 -15.35 -42.58 74.51
CA GLU A 181 -15.87 -42.74 75.89
C GLU A 181 -17.06 -43.72 75.95
N ALA A 182 -17.93 -43.72 74.94
CA ALA A 182 -19.02 -44.69 74.82
C ALA A 182 -18.51 -46.13 74.56
N VAL A 183 -17.44 -46.29 73.78
CA VAL A 183 -16.79 -47.60 73.55
C VAL A 183 -16.17 -48.14 74.85
N VAL A 184 -15.49 -47.30 75.62
CA VAL A 184 -14.91 -47.70 76.93
C VAL A 184 -16.00 -48.09 77.93
N ALA A 185 -17.13 -47.37 77.95
CA ALA A 185 -18.28 -47.74 78.77
C ALA A 185 -18.91 -49.09 78.36
N ALA A 186 -18.99 -49.36 77.06
CA ALA A 186 -19.47 -50.64 76.54
C ALA A 186 -18.50 -51.81 76.83
N GLU A 187 -17.19 -51.56 76.75
CA GLU A 187 -16.17 -52.56 77.05
C GLU A 187 -16.11 -52.91 78.54
N LYS A 188 -16.26 -51.90 79.42
CA LYS A 188 -16.38 -52.12 80.86
C LYS A 188 -17.57 -53.00 81.22
N LYS A 189 -18.72 -52.78 80.56
CA LYS A 189 -19.90 -53.63 80.73
C LYS A 189 -19.67 -55.07 80.26
N ARG A 190 -18.92 -55.25 79.16
CA ARG A 190 -18.57 -56.57 78.63
C ARG A 190 -17.65 -57.34 79.58
N LEU A 191 -16.69 -56.66 80.22
CA LEU A 191 -15.79 -57.28 81.20
C LEU A 191 -16.51 -57.68 82.50
N GLU A 192 -17.48 -56.88 82.96
CA GLU A 192 -18.33 -57.24 84.11
C GLU A 192 -19.20 -58.49 83.80
N GLU A 193 -19.75 -58.60 82.59
CA GLU A 193 -20.47 -59.80 82.13
C GLU A 193 -19.55 -61.03 81.95
N GLU A 194 -18.29 -60.81 81.56
CA GLU A 194 -17.28 -61.87 81.38
C GLU A 194 -16.76 -62.41 82.72
N GLU A 195 -16.53 -61.56 83.73
CA GLU A 195 -16.19 -62.01 85.10
C GLU A 195 -17.33 -62.83 85.73
N GLU A 196 -18.59 -62.47 85.48
CA GLU A 196 -19.75 -63.22 85.96
C GLU A 196 -19.88 -64.60 85.27
N ALA A 197 -19.55 -64.66 83.97
CA ALA A 197 -19.50 -65.91 83.21
C ALA A 197 -18.30 -66.81 83.57
N GLU A 198 -17.14 -66.22 83.87
CA GLU A 198 -15.94 -66.96 84.27
C GLU A 198 -16.07 -67.53 85.70
N LYS A 199 -16.72 -66.81 86.61
CA LYS A 199 -17.09 -67.34 87.94
C LYS A 199 -17.99 -68.57 87.84
N LYS A 200 -18.84 -68.65 86.80
CA LYS A 200 -19.70 -69.81 86.50
C LYS A 200 -18.95 -70.99 85.87
N ARG A 201 -17.79 -70.76 85.24
CA ARG A 201 -16.97 -71.80 84.59
C ARG A 201 -15.93 -72.44 85.51
N ARG A 202 -15.65 -71.85 86.68
CA ARG A 202 -14.64 -72.36 87.63
C ARG A 202 -15.13 -73.51 88.54
N ASP A 203 -16.44 -73.79 88.58
CA ASP A 203 -17.05 -74.86 89.39
C ASP A 203 -17.24 -76.21 88.64
N GLU A 204 -16.91 -76.30 87.35
CA GLU A 204 -17.07 -77.56 86.59
C GLU A 204 -15.77 -78.03 85.90
N LYS A 205 -15.16 -79.04 86.54
CA LYS A 205 -14.37 -80.15 85.95
C LYS A 205 -12.98 -79.91 85.33
N ARG A 206 -11.96 -80.34 86.10
CA ARG A 206 -10.83 -81.20 85.66
C ARG A 206 -11.29 -82.68 85.57
N PRO A 207 -10.51 -83.66 85.04
CA PRO A 207 -9.52 -83.65 83.94
C PRO A 207 -9.64 -84.90 82.99
N ASN A 208 -8.77 -85.03 81.97
CA ASN A 208 -7.89 -86.19 81.70
C ASN A 208 -7.74 -86.72 80.24
N THR A 209 -6.46 -86.93 79.85
CA THR A 209 -5.82 -87.90 78.92
C THR A 209 -5.88 -87.87 77.36
N GLN A 210 -4.67 -87.70 76.77
CA GLN A 210 -3.94 -88.49 75.73
C GLN A 210 -4.64 -88.89 74.40
N SER A 211 -4.10 -88.60 73.20
CA SER A 211 -2.98 -89.33 72.55
C SER A 211 -2.65 -88.79 71.13
N LYS A 212 -1.41 -89.04 70.66
CA LYS A 212 -0.78 -88.81 69.31
C LYS A 212 -1.10 -90.00 68.34
N PRO A 213 -0.67 -90.14 67.03
CA PRO A 213 0.31 -89.40 66.19
C PRO A 213 0.03 -89.28 64.64
N ALA A 214 1.00 -88.70 63.89
CA ALA A 214 1.53 -89.07 62.54
C ALA A 214 0.69 -88.83 61.23
N ARG A 215 1.16 -87.96 60.29
CA ARG A 215 2.00 -88.26 59.07
C ARG A 215 1.09 -88.48 57.81
N GLN A 216 1.19 -87.89 56.61
CA GLN A 216 2.32 -87.49 55.76
C GLN A 216 1.83 -86.80 54.43
N LYS A 217 2.67 -85.90 53.85
CA LYS A 217 2.98 -85.70 52.38
C LYS A 217 1.85 -85.29 51.41
N THR A 218 2.04 -84.44 50.38
CA THR A 218 3.10 -84.23 49.36
C THR A 218 3.09 -82.76 48.86
N LYS A 219 4.23 -82.05 48.69
CA LYS A 219 5.02 -81.85 47.43
C LYS A 219 4.17 -81.42 46.22
N SER A 220 4.46 -80.34 45.45
CA SER A 220 5.76 -79.87 44.95
C SER A 220 5.67 -78.51 44.19
N THR A 221 6.72 -77.67 44.30
CA THR A 221 7.46 -76.85 43.27
C THR A 221 6.66 -76.00 42.23
N THR A 222 6.97 -74.74 41.88
CA THR A 222 8.27 -74.02 41.74
C THR A 222 8.04 -72.52 41.44
N LYS A 223 8.95 -71.66 41.94
CA LYS A 223 9.59 -70.47 41.30
C LYS A 223 8.73 -69.48 40.48
N SER A 224 8.63 -68.22 40.94
CA SER A 224 9.41 -67.06 40.45
C SER A 224 8.65 -65.71 40.57
N SER A 225 9.34 -64.74 41.19
CA SER A 225 9.35 -63.29 40.89
C SER A 225 8.08 -62.42 40.92
N ALA A 226 8.17 -61.39 41.79
CA ALA A 226 7.71 -60.00 41.62
C ALA A 226 6.19 -59.69 41.69
N LYS A 227 5.75 -59.03 42.78
CA LYS A 227 4.62 -58.09 42.77
C LYS A 227 4.53 -57.22 44.04
N ALA A 228 4.56 -55.89 43.86
CA ALA A 228 3.86 -54.91 44.71
C ALA A 228 3.80 -53.55 43.97
N GLY A 229 2.61 -52.93 43.92
CA GLY A 229 2.32 -51.63 43.26
C GLY A 229 1.42 -51.81 42.03
N ASP A 230 0.16 -52.22 42.17
CA ASP A 230 -1.02 -51.45 42.64
C ASP A 230 -1.55 -50.48 41.56
N ALA A 231 -2.69 -50.85 40.99
CA ALA A 231 -3.45 -50.08 40.02
C ALA A 231 -4.93 -50.28 40.36
N THR A 232 -5.60 -49.23 40.79
CA THR A 232 -7.06 -49.12 40.74
C THR A 232 -7.46 -47.71 40.31
N ALA A 233 -7.90 -47.61 39.06
CA ALA A 233 -8.75 -46.53 38.59
C ALA A 233 -10.20 -46.93 38.87
N SER A 234 -10.96 -46.07 39.55
CA SER A 234 -12.42 -46.20 39.61
C SER A 234 -13.06 -44.82 39.62
N LYS A 235 -13.55 -44.42 38.46
CA LYS A 235 -14.36 -43.23 38.20
C LYS A 235 -15.80 -43.55 38.61
N LYS A 236 -16.38 -42.78 39.54
CA LYS A 236 -17.73 -42.99 40.08
C LYS A 236 -18.70 -42.01 39.42
N GLU A 237 -19.67 -42.55 38.70
CA GLU A 237 -20.85 -41.85 38.18
C GLU A 237 -21.85 -41.54 39.32
N THR A 238 -22.51 -40.38 39.23
CA THR A 238 -23.70 -40.02 40.00
C THR A 238 -24.85 -39.74 39.04
N LYS A 239 -26.04 -40.24 39.39
CA LYS A 239 -27.25 -40.36 38.55
C LYS A 239 -28.43 -39.66 39.25
N LEU A 240 -29.40 -39.22 38.43
CA LEU A 240 -30.87 -39.01 38.65
C LEU A 240 -31.39 -37.53 38.68
N PRO A 241 -32.71 -37.25 38.44
CA PRO A 241 -33.43 -37.43 37.16
C PRO A 241 -34.55 -36.38 36.84
N GLY A 242 -35.15 -36.46 35.63
CA GLY A 242 -36.49 -35.93 35.27
C GLY A 242 -36.53 -35.23 33.90
N LYS A 243 -37.60 -35.17 33.08
CA LYS A 243 -38.91 -35.84 32.92
C LYS A 243 -39.53 -35.21 31.64
N ARG A 244 -40.13 -36.01 30.72
CA ARG A 244 -41.26 -35.69 29.77
C ARG A 244 -41.05 -34.56 28.71
N THR A 245 -41.62 -34.52 27.50
CA THR A 245 -42.76 -35.17 26.78
C THR A 245 -42.71 -34.85 25.26
N LEU A 246 -43.26 -35.77 24.43
CA LEU A 246 -44.08 -35.63 23.19
C LEU A 246 -44.03 -34.34 22.32
N THR A 247 -43.87 -34.49 20.99
CA THR A 247 -44.99 -34.56 20.01
C THR A 247 -44.52 -34.89 18.57
N ASP A 248 -45.46 -35.54 17.88
CA ASP A 248 -45.61 -35.97 16.48
C ASP A 248 -45.17 -35.01 15.34
N VAL A 249 -44.94 -35.55 14.13
CA VAL A 249 -45.72 -35.30 12.90
C VAL A 249 -45.23 -36.18 11.73
N ALA A 250 -46.23 -36.77 11.05
CA ALA A 250 -46.37 -37.47 9.75
C ALA A 250 -45.15 -37.57 8.80
N ALA A 251 -44.79 -38.74 8.21
CA ALA A 251 -45.54 -39.69 7.37
C ALA A 251 -45.83 -39.19 5.94
N GLU A 252 -45.02 -39.63 4.97
CA GLU A 252 -45.47 -39.90 3.61
C GLU A 252 -44.92 -41.24 3.11
N LYS A 253 -45.85 -42.02 2.55
CA LYS A 253 -45.69 -43.36 1.98
C LYS A 253 -45.34 -43.24 0.49
N SER A 254 -44.54 -44.16 -0.03
CA SER A 254 -44.74 -44.66 -1.38
C SER A 254 -44.23 -46.10 -1.53
N ASP A 255 -44.89 -46.78 -2.45
CA ASP A 255 -45.18 -48.20 -2.47
C ASP A 255 -44.05 -49.13 -2.95
N ALA A 256 -44.29 -50.41 -2.64
CA ALA A 256 -43.44 -51.56 -2.81
C ALA A 256 -43.30 -52.05 -4.26
N SER A 257 -42.15 -52.67 -4.55
CA SER A 257 -42.12 -53.89 -5.36
C SER A 257 -41.01 -54.82 -4.86
N ASP A 258 -41.41 -56.07 -4.64
CA ASP A 258 -40.66 -57.15 -4.02
C ASP A 258 -39.56 -57.75 -4.90
N GLY A 259 -38.44 -58.14 -4.28
CA GLY A 259 -37.37 -58.96 -4.87
C GLY A 259 -36.37 -59.44 -3.81
N PRO A 260 -35.88 -60.69 -3.87
CA PRO A 260 -35.65 -61.49 -2.67
C PRO A 260 -34.28 -61.29 -2.00
N ASN A 261 -34.33 -61.18 -0.68
CA ASN A 261 -33.43 -61.81 0.30
C ASN A 261 -31.93 -61.82 -0.04
N ASP A 262 -31.25 -60.69 0.17
CA ASP A 262 -29.80 -60.67 0.39
C ASP A 262 -29.50 -59.93 1.71
N LYS A 263 -29.10 -60.69 2.74
CA LYS A 263 -28.64 -60.18 4.04
C LYS A 263 -27.25 -59.55 3.92
N ARG A 264 -27.09 -58.56 3.04
CA ARG A 264 -25.92 -57.68 3.03
C ARG A 264 -26.15 -56.54 4.01
N LYS A 265 -25.39 -56.57 5.11
CA LYS A 265 -25.26 -55.47 6.07
C LYS A 265 -25.08 -54.15 5.30
N ARG A 266 -26.14 -53.33 5.21
CA ARG A 266 -26.09 -51.98 4.66
C ARG A 266 -25.19 -51.13 5.55
N LYS A 267 -23.89 -51.12 5.25
CA LYS A 267 -23.00 -50.04 5.72
C LYS A 267 -23.58 -48.76 5.13
N LYS A 268 -24.18 -47.89 5.96
CA LYS A 268 -24.49 -46.51 5.58
C LYS A 268 -23.20 -45.92 5.00
N LYS A 269 -23.16 -45.71 3.68
CA LYS A 269 -22.08 -44.99 3.02
C LYS A 269 -22.06 -43.61 3.68
N ARG A 270 -21.02 -43.33 4.47
CA ARG A 270 -20.71 -41.96 4.87
C ARG A 270 -20.47 -41.19 3.56
N PRO A 271 -21.04 -39.99 3.38
CA PRO A 271 -20.67 -39.15 2.25
C PRO A 271 -19.14 -39.01 2.25
N ASP A 272 -18.54 -39.16 1.07
CA ASP A 272 -17.11 -39.14 0.93
C ASP A 272 -16.59 -37.80 1.46
N ALA A 273 -15.64 -37.85 2.38
CA ALA A 273 -15.06 -36.67 3.02
C ALA A 273 -14.62 -35.62 1.98
N LYS A 274 -14.10 -36.07 0.84
CA LYS A 274 -13.77 -35.23 -0.32
C LYS A 274 -14.96 -34.38 -0.80
N GLN A 275 -16.15 -34.96 -0.91
CA GLN A 275 -17.35 -34.24 -1.35
C GLN A 275 -17.78 -33.19 -0.31
N ALA A 276 -17.70 -33.52 0.98
CA ALA A 276 -18.02 -32.57 2.04
C ALA A 276 -17.06 -31.37 2.05
N HIS A 277 -15.75 -31.60 1.86
CA HIS A 277 -14.76 -30.53 1.77
C HIS A 277 -14.93 -29.67 0.51
N THR A 278 -15.29 -30.27 -0.64
CA THR A 278 -15.61 -29.53 -1.86
C THR A 278 -16.85 -28.65 -1.68
N ASN A 279 -17.91 -29.17 -1.05
CA ASN A 279 -19.11 -28.39 -0.75
C ASN A 279 -18.78 -27.22 0.19
N LEU A 280 -17.93 -27.43 1.20
CA LEU A 280 -17.51 -26.39 2.14
C LEU A 280 -16.74 -25.25 1.45
N LYS A 281 -15.86 -25.58 0.49
CA LYS A 281 -15.16 -24.59 -0.35
C LYS A 281 -16.12 -23.81 -1.26
N GLN A 282 -17.13 -24.47 -1.82
CA GLN A 282 -18.18 -23.81 -2.60
C GLN A 282 -18.96 -22.83 -1.74
N THR A 283 -19.39 -23.26 -0.54
CA THR A 283 -20.08 -22.38 0.43
C THR A 283 -19.22 -21.18 0.83
N HIS A 284 -17.91 -21.36 1.05
CA HIS A 284 -17.00 -20.24 1.33
C HIS A 284 -16.97 -19.21 0.19
N THR A 285 -16.92 -19.69 -1.05
CA THR A 285 -16.90 -18.83 -2.25
C THR A 285 -18.22 -18.07 -2.42
N GLU A 286 -19.37 -18.73 -2.18
CA GLU A 286 -20.70 -18.11 -2.24
C GLU A 286 -20.89 -17.02 -1.17
N LEU A 287 -20.39 -17.27 0.06
CA LEU A 287 -20.43 -16.29 1.15
C LEU A 287 -19.57 -15.06 0.84
N LEU A 288 -18.37 -15.23 0.26
CA LEU A 288 -17.53 -14.11 -0.17
C LEU A 288 -18.22 -13.24 -1.23
N SER A 289 -18.87 -13.86 -2.23
CA SER A 289 -19.59 -13.13 -3.27
C SER A 289 -20.81 -12.37 -2.71
N THR A 290 -21.50 -12.97 -1.73
CA THR A 290 -22.62 -12.32 -1.03
C THR A 290 -22.14 -11.12 -0.21
N LEU A 291 -21.02 -11.26 0.50
CA LEU A 291 -20.41 -10.18 1.29
C LEU A 291 -20.00 -8.99 0.40
N GLU A 292 -19.39 -9.25 -0.75
CA GLU A 292 -19.02 -8.21 -1.73
C GLU A 292 -20.26 -7.45 -2.23
N THR A 293 -21.33 -8.17 -2.58
CA THR A 293 -22.59 -7.58 -3.03
C THR A 293 -23.22 -6.69 -1.94
N GLN A 294 -23.20 -7.14 -0.69
CA GLN A 294 -23.72 -6.37 0.45
C GLN A 294 -22.88 -5.11 0.72
N ASN A 295 -21.55 -5.18 0.64
CA ASN A 295 -20.69 -4.00 0.78
C ASN A 295 -20.97 -2.95 -0.31
N ASN A 296 -21.13 -3.36 -1.57
CA ASN A 296 -21.48 -2.45 -2.66
C ASN A 296 -22.84 -1.76 -2.44
N LEU A 297 -23.82 -2.46 -1.87
CA LEU A 297 -25.12 -1.85 -1.50
C LEU A 297 -24.96 -0.84 -0.36
N LEU A 298 -24.10 -1.12 0.61
CA LEU A 298 -23.81 -0.22 1.73
C LEU A 298 -23.11 1.06 1.25
N GLU A 299 -22.09 0.93 0.40
CA GLU A 299 -21.38 2.07 -0.19
C GLU A 299 -22.32 2.99 -0.97
N ASN A 300 -23.21 2.40 -1.78
CA ASN A 300 -24.22 3.16 -2.51
C ASN A 300 -25.20 3.87 -1.56
N ALA A 301 -25.64 3.22 -0.48
CA ALA A 301 -26.53 3.85 0.50
C ALA A 301 -25.86 5.02 1.23
N VAL A 302 -24.59 4.85 1.63
CA VAL A 302 -23.79 5.91 2.27
C VAL A 302 -23.54 7.07 1.31
N TYR A 303 -23.21 6.78 0.05
CA TYR A 303 -23.02 7.79 -0.97
C TYR A 303 -24.29 8.64 -1.18
N GLN A 304 -25.45 7.99 -1.30
CA GLN A 304 -26.73 8.70 -1.45
C GLN A 304 -27.05 9.58 -0.23
N LEU A 305 -26.78 9.08 0.99
CA LEU A 305 -26.96 9.86 2.22
C LEU A 305 -26.07 11.11 2.28
N ASN A 306 -24.85 11.04 1.74
CA ASN A 306 -23.90 12.16 1.81
C ASN A 306 -24.11 13.21 0.70
N ASN A 307 -24.63 12.83 -0.47
CA ASN A 307 -24.61 13.69 -1.66
C ASN A 307 -25.96 14.26 -2.11
N THR A 308 -27.06 14.04 -1.38
CA THR A 308 -28.38 14.55 -1.82
C THR A 308 -29.11 15.36 -0.76
N GLN A 309 -29.61 16.55 -1.15
CA GLN A 309 -30.67 17.26 -0.43
C GLN A 309 -31.96 16.45 -0.58
N MET A 310 -32.18 15.50 0.32
CA MET A 310 -33.39 14.66 0.31
C MET A 310 -34.44 15.15 1.28
N SER A 311 -35.70 14.84 0.98
CA SER A 311 -36.79 14.93 1.97
C SER A 311 -36.53 13.99 3.15
N SER A 312 -37.01 14.39 4.34
CA SER A 312 -36.86 13.61 5.58
C SER A 312 -37.34 12.16 5.43
N GLU A 313 -38.45 11.92 4.71
CA GLU A 313 -38.98 10.58 4.47
C GLU A 313 -38.01 9.68 3.68
N LYS A 314 -37.30 10.23 2.69
CA LYS A 314 -36.30 9.47 1.93
C LYS A 314 -35.05 9.19 2.77
N PHE A 315 -34.69 10.12 3.65
CA PHE A 315 -33.56 9.97 4.57
C PHE A 315 -33.82 8.82 5.57
N ASP A 316 -35.00 8.76 6.16
CA ASP A 316 -35.40 7.69 7.07
C ASP A 316 -35.40 6.31 6.37
N GLY A 317 -35.91 6.23 5.14
CA GLY A 317 -35.85 5.00 4.34
C GLY A 317 -34.42 4.53 4.03
N LEU A 318 -33.50 5.46 3.73
CA LEU A 318 -32.10 5.15 3.43
C LEU A 318 -31.30 4.76 4.69
N THR A 319 -31.58 5.39 5.84
CA THR A 319 -30.97 4.99 7.12
C THR A 319 -31.44 3.61 7.58
N GLU A 320 -32.71 3.27 7.39
CA GLU A 320 -33.22 1.92 7.65
C GLU A 320 -32.57 0.88 6.72
N THR A 321 -32.42 1.23 5.43
CA THR A 321 -31.75 0.38 4.43
C THR A 321 -30.29 0.14 4.81
N LYS A 322 -29.56 1.19 5.19
CA LYS A 322 -28.18 1.10 5.69
C LYS A 322 -28.08 0.12 6.87
N LYS A 323 -28.95 0.27 7.87
CA LYS A 323 -28.97 -0.58 9.06
C LYS A 323 -29.26 -2.05 8.74
N LYS A 324 -30.19 -2.31 7.80
CA LYS A 324 -30.49 -3.68 7.34
C LYS A 324 -29.29 -4.30 6.61
N THR A 325 -28.61 -3.53 5.77
CA THR A 325 -27.43 -4.02 5.05
C THR A 325 -26.26 -4.28 6.00
N GLU A 326 -26.01 -3.41 6.98
CA GLU A 326 -24.99 -3.63 8.02
C GLU A 326 -25.25 -4.91 8.84
N ALA A 327 -26.52 -5.16 9.21
CA ALA A 327 -26.90 -6.39 9.89
C ALA A 327 -26.66 -7.64 9.02
N ALA A 328 -27.01 -7.58 7.73
CA ALA A 328 -26.79 -8.66 6.79
C ALA A 328 -25.29 -8.96 6.58
N ILE A 329 -24.45 -7.93 6.54
CA ILE A 329 -22.98 -8.06 6.47
C ILE A 329 -22.45 -8.78 7.72
N ALA A 330 -22.94 -8.43 8.91
CA ALA A 330 -22.53 -9.06 10.15
C ALA A 330 -22.87 -10.56 10.17
N GLU A 331 -24.07 -10.93 9.75
CA GLU A 331 -24.51 -12.33 9.64
C GLU A 331 -23.64 -13.13 8.65
N THR A 332 -23.39 -12.58 7.45
CA THR A 332 -22.53 -13.21 6.44
C THR A 332 -21.10 -13.43 6.95
N ARG A 333 -20.54 -12.46 7.70
CA ARG A 333 -19.21 -12.59 8.31
C ARG A 333 -19.15 -13.69 9.37
N GLU A 334 -20.18 -13.83 10.20
CA GLU A 334 -20.26 -14.91 11.19
C GLU A 334 -20.34 -16.29 10.51
N ALA A 335 -21.13 -16.42 9.43
CA ALA A 335 -21.20 -17.64 8.64
C ALA A 335 -19.84 -17.99 8.01
N LEU A 336 -19.13 -17.00 7.48
CA LEU A 336 -17.81 -17.19 6.87
C LEU A 336 -16.75 -17.63 7.89
N GLN A 337 -16.78 -17.07 9.10
CA GLN A 337 -15.91 -17.52 10.19
C GLN A 337 -16.15 -18.99 10.59
N LYS A 338 -17.42 -19.44 10.61
CA LYS A 338 -17.77 -20.85 10.88
C LYS A 338 -17.20 -21.77 9.79
N VAL A 339 -17.40 -21.41 8.52
CA VAL A 339 -16.87 -22.18 7.39
C VAL A 339 -15.34 -22.23 7.38
N GLU A 340 -14.67 -21.11 7.69
CA GLU A 340 -13.21 -21.09 7.80
C GLU A 340 -12.67 -21.91 8.97
N ALA A 341 -13.38 -21.91 10.11
CA ALA A 341 -13.03 -22.76 11.24
C ALA A 341 -13.14 -24.25 10.88
N GLU A 342 -14.18 -24.64 10.14
CA GLU A 342 -14.35 -26.01 9.64
C GLU A 342 -13.30 -26.40 8.58
N LEU A 343 -12.91 -25.48 7.69
CA LEU A 343 -11.84 -25.71 6.70
C LEU A 343 -10.46 -25.87 7.34
N LYS A 344 -10.22 -25.22 8.48
CA LYS A 344 -8.96 -25.30 9.24
C LYS A 344 -8.87 -26.51 10.17
N ASP A 345 -9.92 -27.34 10.26
CA ASP A 345 -9.89 -28.53 11.12
C ASP A 345 -8.84 -29.53 10.58
N PRO A 346 -7.79 -29.86 11.38
CA PRO A 346 -6.71 -30.77 10.96
C PRO A 346 -7.19 -32.17 10.58
N SER A 347 -8.43 -32.55 10.94
CA SER A 347 -9.04 -33.82 10.54
C SER A 347 -9.20 -33.96 9.02
N TRP A 348 -9.16 -32.85 8.26
CA TRP A 348 -9.12 -32.86 6.79
C TRP A 348 -7.73 -33.16 6.20
N GLU A 349 -6.65 -32.86 6.92
CA GLU A 349 -5.26 -32.97 6.40
C GLU A 349 -4.67 -34.39 6.51
N GLY A 350 -5.32 -35.29 7.26
CA GLY A 350 -4.75 -36.59 7.63
C GLY A 350 -5.05 -37.78 6.72
N ARG A 351 -5.65 -37.61 5.53
CA ARG A 351 -6.23 -38.78 4.80
C ARG A 351 -5.88 -39.01 3.33
N ASP A 352 -5.17 -38.10 2.65
CA ASP A 352 -4.97 -38.22 1.19
C ASP A 352 -3.59 -37.70 0.72
N SER A 353 -2.49 -38.10 1.37
CA SER A 353 -1.14 -37.75 0.90
C SER A 353 -0.39 -38.88 0.17
N SER A 354 -1.07 -39.94 -0.28
CA SER A 354 -0.37 -41.06 -0.95
C SER A 354 -0.90 -41.51 -2.31
N GLU A 355 -2.05 -41.04 -2.80
CA GLU A 355 -2.62 -41.53 -4.07
C GLU A 355 -3.45 -40.46 -4.79
N SER A 356 -2.81 -39.55 -5.53
CA SER A 356 -3.33 -38.95 -6.80
C SER A 356 -2.57 -37.68 -7.20
N ASP A 357 -1.38 -37.82 -7.78
CA ASP A 357 -0.68 -36.70 -8.47
C ASP A 357 -0.57 -36.92 -10.00
N ASP A 358 -1.27 -37.91 -10.57
CA ASP A 358 -1.03 -38.33 -11.96
C ASP A 358 -2.01 -37.81 -13.04
N ASP A 359 -3.02 -36.98 -12.75
CA ASP A 359 -4.10 -36.71 -13.73
C ASP A 359 -4.30 -35.23 -14.16
N PHE A 360 -3.34 -34.33 -13.92
CA PHE A 360 -3.42 -32.93 -14.42
C PHE A 360 -2.14 -32.40 -15.08
N SER A 361 -1.26 -33.27 -15.59
CA SER A 361 0.04 -32.89 -16.18
C SER A 361 0.00 -32.33 -17.62
N ASP A 362 -1.15 -32.29 -18.29
CA ASP A 362 -1.18 -32.04 -19.74
C ASP A 362 -1.44 -30.59 -20.17
N LEU A 363 -1.33 -29.62 -19.24
CA LEU A 363 -1.24 -28.20 -19.61
C LEU A 363 0.12 -27.60 -19.22
N ASP A 364 1.01 -27.71 -20.20
CA ASP A 364 2.21 -26.92 -20.48
C ASP A 364 3.26 -26.71 -19.37
N ALA A 365 3.78 -27.83 -18.85
CA ALA A 365 5.06 -27.84 -18.15
C ALA A 365 6.22 -27.29 -19.01
N SER A 366 6.10 -27.30 -20.35
CA SER A 366 7.15 -26.78 -21.24
C SER A 366 7.28 -25.26 -21.17
N GLN A 367 6.16 -24.53 -21.04
CA GLN A 367 6.17 -23.06 -20.90
C GLN A 367 6.70 -22.62 -19.54
N LYS A 368 6.33 -23.29 -18.44
CA LYS A 368 6.88 -22.97 -17.11
C LYS A 368 8.40 -23.20 -17.06
N ILE A 369 8.87 -24.31 -17.63
CA ILE A 369 10.30 -24.62 -17.70
C ILE A 369 11.03 -23.63 -18.62
N ASP A 370 10.46 -23.22 -19.76
CA ASP A 370 11.13 -22.28 -20.67
C ASP A 370 11.23 -20.86 -20.10
N VAL A 371 10.19 -20.37 -19.39
CA VAL A 371 10.23 -19.07 -18.69
C VAL A 371 11.26 -19.09 -17.56
N GLU A 372 11.28 -20.14 -16.73
CA GLU A 372 12.24 -20.24 -15.62
C GLU A 372 13.67 -20.44 -16.14
N THR A 373 13.85 -21.17 -17.23
CA THR A 373 15.16 -21.39 -17.86
C THR A 373 15.68 -20.13 -18.55
N LYS A 374 14.83 -19.36 -19.24
CA LYS A 374 15.16 -18.03 -19.80
C LYS A 374 15.48 -17.02 -18.70
N TRP A 375 14.70 -17.04 -17.61
CA TRP A 375 14.94 -16.22 -16.42
C TRP A 375 16.30 -16.54 -15.80
N ARG A 376 16.63 -17.82 -15.56
CA ARG A 376 17.92 -18.29 -15.04
C ARG A 376 19.10 -17.92 -15.96
N LYS A 377 18.94 -18.00 -17.30
CA LYS A 377 19.98 -17.62 -18.27
C LYS A 377 20.27 -16.11 -18.30
N SER A 378 19.39 -15.26 -17.77
CA SER A 378 19.57 -13.81 -17.72
C SER A 378 20.42 -13.32 -16.54
N PHE A 379 20.76 -14.22 -15.61
CA PHE A 379 21.61 -13.98 -14.45
C PHE A 379 23.05 -14.35 -14.75
N SER A 380 24.00 -13.63 -14.14
CA SER A 380 25.40 -14.07 -14.18
C SER A 380 25.53 -15.46 -13.52
N PRO A 381 26.52 -16.28 -13.89
CA PRO A 381 26.77 -17.57 -13.25
C PRO A 381 26.79 -17.51 -11.71
N ASN A 382 27.25 -16.40 -11.13
CA ASN A 382 27.23 -16.18 -9.68
C ASN A 382 25.81 -16.04 -9.10
N ALA A 383 24.88 -15.40 -9.82
CA ALA A 383 23.49 -15.25 -9.36
C ALA A 383 22.68 -16.55 -9.54
N VAL A 384 23.03 -17.38 -10.53
CA VAL A 384 22.44 -18.73 -10.69
C VAL A 384 22.94 -19.69 -9.60
N ASN A 385 24.22 -19.60 -9.22
CA ASN A 385 24.74 -20.35 -8.06
C ASN A 385 24.11 -19.87 -6.75
N TRP A 386 23.83 -18.58 -6.62
CA TRP A 386 23.10 -18.01 -5.50
C TRP A 386 21.64 -18.51 -5.41
N LEU A 387 20.95 -18.67 -6.53
CA LEU A 387 19.60 -19.24 -6.57
C LEU A 387 19.55 -20.73 -6.17
N ARG A 388 20.66 -21.46 -6.27
CA ARG A 388 20.76 -22.87 -5.81
C ARG A 388 20.92 -23.02 -4.31
N THR A 389 21.38 -21.98 -3.60
CA THR A 389 21.67 -22.07 -2.16
C THR A 389 20.48 -21.76 -1.26
N PHE A 390 19.31 -21.40 -1.80
CA PHE A 390 18.12 -21.13 -0.99
C PHE A 390 17.26 -22.38 -0.81
N PRO A 391 17.21 -22.96 0.40
CA PRO A 391 16.42 -24.17 0.67
C PRO A 391 14.89 -23.95 0.62
N ASN A 392 14.44 -22.69 0.60
CA ASN A 392 13.03 -22.32 0.83
C ASN A 392 12.27 -21.88 -0.44
N GLY A 393 12.83 -22.09 -1.64
CA GLY A 393 12.17 -21.79 -2.91
C GLY A 393 12.22 -20.32 -3.38
N PRO A 394 11.69 -20.02 -4.58
CA PRO A 394 11.84 -18.72 -5.25
C PRO A 394 11.00 -17.58 -4.66
N GLU A 395 9.98 -17.87 -3.84
CA GLU A 395 9.18 -16.86 -3.15
C GLU A 395 9.89 -16.31 -1.92
N ALA A 396 10.42 -17.18 -1.05
CA ALA A 396 11.20 -16.77 0.13
C ALA A 396 12.41 -15.92 -0.27
N TRP A 397 13.10 -16.30 -1.36
CA TRP A 397 14.18 -15.49 -1.92
C TRP A 397 13.71 -14.10 -2.39
N ARG A 398 12.55 -14.02 -3.05
CA ARG A 398 11.99 -12.73 -3.49
C ARG A 398 11.70 -11.82 -2.31
N THR A 399 11.04 -12.34 -1.27
CA THR A 399 10.75 -11.58 -0.05
C THR A 399 12.03 -11.10 0.65
N GLU A 400 13.06 -11.94 0.74
CA GLU A 400 14.34 -11.56 1.33
C GLU A 400 15.07 -10.49 0.51
N MET A 401 15.08 -10.63 -0.82
CA MET A 401 15.67 -9.64 -1.72
C MET A 401 14.92 -8.31 -1.67
N GLU A 402 13.59 -8.36 -1.56
CA GLU A 402 12.76 -7.18 -1.39
C GLU A 402 13.12 -6.46 -0.09
N LYS A 403 13.07 -7.17 1.04
CA LYS A 403 13.48 -6.60 2.34
C LYS A 403 14.88 -6.01 2.31
N ASN A 404 15.83 -6.68 1.66
CA ASN A 404 17.20 -6.19 1.52
C ASN A 404 17.28 -4.93 0.63
N ALA A 405 16.58 -4.92 -0.51
CA ALA A 405 16.52 -3.77 -1.40
C ALA A 405 15.86 -2.56 -0.71
N GLU A 406 14.78 -2.78 0.03
CA GLU A 406 14.09 -1.77 0.82
C GLU A 406 14.97 -1.18 1.91
N ALA A 407 15.70 -2.01 2.66
CA ALA A 407 16.65 -1.54 3.67
C ALA A 407 17.71 -0.60 3.06
N HIS A 408 18.20 -0.92 1.86
CA HIS A 408 19.14 -0.07 1.13
C HIS A 408 18.51 1.24 0.63
N ILE A 409 17.25 1.20 0.20
CA ILE A 409 16.50 2.39 -0.22
C ILE A 409 16.25 3.32 0.97
N VAL A 410 15.79 2.79 2.10
CA VAL A 410 15.59 3.56 3.34
C VAL A 410 16.89 4.21 3.78
N LYS A 411 18.00 3.46 3.78
CA LYS A 411 19.32 4.01 4.10
C LYS A 411 19.77 5.10 3.14
N TYR A 412 19.46 4.97 1.85
CA TYR A 412 19.77 6.00 0.84
C TYR A 412 18.96 7.28 1.07
N LEU A 413 17.67 7.15 1.40
CA LEU A 413 16.77 8.28 1.65
C LEU A 413 17.06 8.99 2.99
N ALA A 414 17.61 8.27 3.96
CA ALA A 414 17.92 8.80 5.29
C ALA A 414 19.21 9.66 5.34
N VAL A 415 20.07 9.58 4.32
CA VAL A 415 21.34 10.33 4.27
C VAL A 415 21.32 11.39 3.17
N LYS A 416 22.27 12.32 3.18
CA LYS A 416 22.36 13.32 2.11
C LYS A 416 22.72 12.65 0.77
N PRO A 417 22.18 13.15 -0.36
CA PRO A 417 22.51 12.61 -1.68
C PRO A 417 24.03 12.52 -1.89
N GLY A 418 24.52 11.31 -2.16
CA GLY A 418 25.95 11.04 -2.41
C GLY A 418 26.71 10.40 -1.24
N GLU A 419 26.22 10.50 0.00
CA GLU A 419 26.89 9.90 1.17
C GLU A 419 26.77 8.37 1.21
N TYR A 420 25.62 7.85 0.80
CA TYR A 420 25.38 6.41 0.71
C TYR A 420 25.16 5.98 -0.74
N GLN A 421 25.88 4.94 -1.15
CA GLN A 421 25.67 4.31 -2.46
C GLN A 421 25.08 2.93 -2.28
N ILE A 422 23.83 2.76 -2.75
CA ILE A 422 23.22 1.42 -2.90
C ILE A 422 24.18 0.51 -3.70
N PRO A 423 24.46 -0.72 -3.20
CA PRO A 423 25.35 -1.65 -3.88
C PRO A 423 24.96 -1.87 -5.35
N ALA A 424 25.96 -2.00 -6.23
CA ALA A 424 25.75 -2.10 -7.67
C ALA A 424 24.87 -3.31 -8.06
N ASP A 425 24.99 -4.43 -7.35
CA ASP A 425 24.19 -5.63 -7.60
C ASP A 425 22.71 -5.40 -7.25
N ILE A 426 22.42 -4.73 -6.13
CA ILE A 426 21.06 -4.35 -5.75
C ILE A 426 20.46 -3.38 -6.77
N ARG A 427 21.20 -2.36 -7.21
CA ARG A 427 20.76 -1.46 -8.29
C ARG A 427 20.48 -2.20 -9.59
N ARG A 428 21.29 -3.21 -9.94
CA ARG A 428 21.05 -4.04 -11.12
C ARG A 428 19.77 -4.87 -10.99
N LEU A 429 19.49 -5.43 -9.81
CA LEU A 429 18.24 -6.14 -9.54
C LEU A 429 17.03 -5.21 -9.64
N LEU A 430 17.11 -4.03 -9.01
CA LEU A 430 16.06 -3.01 -9.09
C LEU A 430 15.76 -2.60 -10.54
N ARG A 431 16.74 -2.57 -11.45
CA ARG A 431 16.50 -2.27 -12.87
C ARG A 431 15.89 -3.40 -13.69
N LYS A 432 15.98 -4.65 -13.20
CA LYS A 432 15.57 -5.86 -13.94
C LYS A 432 14.26 -6.47 -13.47
N ILE A 433 13.88 -6.26 -12.21
CA ILE A 433 12.69 -6.86 -11.62
C ILE A 433 11.69 -5.73 -11.35
N PRO A 434 10.56 -5.66 -12.08
CA PRO A 434 9.61 -4.56 -11.94
C PRO A 434 8.96 -4.53 -10.55
N GLU A 435 8.66 -5.68 -9.97
CA GLU A 435 7.97 -5.79 -8.68
C GLU A 435 8.86 -5.37 -7.50
N LEU A 436 10.18 -5.51 -7.62
CA LEU A 436 11.11 -5.30 -6.51
C LEU A 436 11.19 -3.83 -6.11
N ALA A 437 10.71 -3.50 -4.90
CA ALA A 437 10.78 -2.17 -4.28
C ALA A 437 10.32 -1.03 -5.21
N ARG A 438 9.03 -1.03 -5.58
CA ARG A 438 8.40 -0.07 -6.52
C ARG A 438 8.63 1.39 -6.14
N GLN A 439 8.68 1.70 -4.84
CA GLN A 439 8.94 3.02 -4.28
C GLN A 439 10.25 3.64 -4.79
N CYS A 440 11.21 2.82 -5.23
CA CYS A 440 12.47 3.32 -5.76
C CYS A 440 12.34 4.21 -7.01
N ALA A 441 11.21 4.14 -7.71
CA ALA A 441 10.91 4.98 -8.86
C ALA A 441 10.02 6.19 -8.56
N THR A 442 9.46 6.32 -7.35
CA THR A 442 8.52 7.40 -6.99
C THR A 442 8.87 8.12 -5.69
N SER A 443 9.82 7.63 -4.88
CA SER A 443 10.20 8.31 -3.64
C SER A 443 11.06 9.56 -3.87
N SER A 444 11.97 9.52 -4.85
CA SER A 444 12.87 10.65 -5.14
C SER A 444 13.51 10.51 -6.53
N ARG A 445 13.62 11.65 -7.24
CA ARG A 445 14.36 11.74 -8.51
C ARG A 445 15.80 11.27 -8.37
N ALA A 446 16.47 11.68 -7.30
CA ALA A 446 17.87 11.35 -7.05
C ALA A 446 18.06 9.84 -6.85
N LEU A 447 17.13 9.18 -6.14
CA LEU A 447 17.15 7.73 -5.95
C LEU A 447 16.97 6.99 -7.29
N ALA A 448 15.98 7.38 -8.08
CA ALA A 448 15.72 6.77 -9.39
C ALA A 448 16.93 6.90 -10.32
N LEU A 449 17.57 8.08 -10.39
CA LEU A 449 18.81 8.29 -11.16
C LEU A 449 19.99 7.50 -10.62
N HIS A 450 20.10 7.38 -9.29
CA HIS A 450 21.15 6.59 -8.65
C HIS A 450 21.03 5.11 -9.03
N ILE A 451 19.81 4.58 -9.09
CA ILE A 451 19.54 3.20 -9.54
C ILE A 451 19.90 3.00 -11.01
N LEU A 452 19.63 3.99 -11.86
CA LEU A 452 20.05 4.02 -13.27
C LEU A 452 21.56 4.18 -13.48
N THR A 453 22.32 4.44 -12.41
CA THR A 453 23.77 4.59 -12.46
C THR A 453 24.46 3.25 -12.14
N THR A 454 25.33 2.76 -13.02
CA THR A 454 26.22 1.61 -12.73
C THR A 454 27.62 1.90 -13.26
N GLY A 455 28.27 2.86 -12.60
CA GLY A 455 29.48 3.53 -13.08
C GLY A 455 29.19 4.60 -14.15
N LYS A 456 28.17 4.38 -14.99
CA LYS A 456 27.58 5.38 -15.89
C LYS A 456 26.07 5.42 -15.69
N THR A 457 25.48 6.61 -15.79
CA THR A 457 24.03 6.80 -15.77
C THR A 457 23.47 6.45 -17.16
N GLN A 458 22.78 5.31 -17.29
CA GLN A 458 22.24 4.81 -18.56
C GLN A 458 20.77 4.40 -18.36
N CYS A 459 19.91 4.62 -19.37
CA CYS A 459 18.53 4.14 -19.32
C CYS A 459 18.45 2.61 -19.41
N ARG A 460 17.30 2.03 -19.03
CA ARG A 460 17.09 0.56 -19.04
C ARG A 460 17.32 -0.04 -20.43
N PHE A 461 16.73 0.55 -21.47
CA PHE A 461 16.93 0.12 -22.85
C PHE A 461 18.40 -0.03 -23.25
N HIS A 462 19.23 0.99 -22.98
CA HIS A 462 20.65 0.97 -23.38
C HIS A 462 21.53 0.06 -22.50
N GLU A 463 21.12 -0.18 -21.26
CA GLU A 463 21.77 -1.17 -20.40
C GLU A 463 21.52 -2.59 -20.92
N GLU A 464 20.27 -2.91 -21.27
CA GLU A 464 19.88 -4.24 -21.74
C GLU A 464 20.35 -4.52 -23.19
N LYS A 465 20.33 -3.49 -24.05
CA LYS A 465 20.66 -3.62 -25.48
C LYS A 465 22.06 -3.09 -25.82
N ARG A 466 22.99 -3.06 -24.85
CA ARG A 466 24.33 -2.44 -25.00
C ARG A 466 25.11 -2.89 -26.26
N SER A 467 24.90 -4.12 -26.73
CA SER A 467 25.58 -4.70 -27.90
C SER A 467 24.86 -4.52 -29.24
N THR A 468 23.60 -4.04 -29.26
CA THR A 468 22.83 -3.98 -30.49
C THR A 468 23.11 -2.71 -31.29
N LEU A 469 22.92 -2.76 -32.61
CA LEU A 469 23.01 -1.57 -33.48
C LEU A 469 21.97 -0.50 -33.09
N ALA A 470 20.80 -0.93 -32.59
CA ALA A 470 19.75 -0.03 -32.13
C ALA A 470 20.20 0.88 -30.97
N ALA A 471 21.14 0.42 -30.13
CA ALA A 471 21.73 1.20 -29.04
C ALA A 471 22.76 2.26 -29.49
N LYS A 472 22.98 2.40 -30.81
CA LYS A 472 23.88 3.39 -31.43
C LYS A 472 23.14 4.41 -32.29
N GLU A 473 21.85 4.18 -32.54
CA GLU A 473 21.04 5.12 -33.32
C GLU A 473 20.80 6.41 -32.52
N VAL A 474 20.81 7.54 -33.22
CA VAL A 474 20.64 8.88 -32.66
C VAL A 474 19.64 9.69 -33.47
N ASP A 475 19.09 10.73 -32.85
CA ASP A 475 18.24 11.68 -33.53
C ASP A 475 19.01 12.35 -34.68
N GLY A 476 18.41 12.29 -35.86
CA GLY A 476 18.94 12.90 -37.07
C GLY A 476 17.91 13.84 -37.71
N PRO A 477 18.30 14.61 -38.72
CA PRO A 477 17.43 15.62 -39.35
C PRO A 477 16.14 15.04 -39.94
N THR A 478 16.12 13.75 -40.26
CA THR A 478 14.98 13.06 -40.88
C THR A 478 14.39 11.93 -40.02
N LYS A 479 14.99 11.60 -38.87
CA LYS A 479 14.60 10.46 -38.06
C LYS A 479 14.74 10.78 -36.58
N ILE A 480 13.64 10.71 -35.86
CA ILE A 480 13.61 10.76 -34.39
C ILE A 480 13.71 9.34 -33.85
N VAL A 481 14.78 9.07 -33.11
CA VAL A 481 15.12 7.82 -32.43
C VAL A 481 14.87 7.91 -30.92
N GLY A 482 14.83 9.11 -30.34
CA GLY A 482 14.74 9.34 -28.89
C GLY A 482 16.10 9.26 -28.18
N VAL A 483 17.17 9.56 -28.90
CA VAL A 483 18.54 9.63 -28.37
C VAL A 483 19.18 10.89 -28.95
N ALA A 484 19.21 11.95 -28.15
CA ALA A 484 19.58 13.29 -28.59
C ALA A 484 21.04 13.40 -29.03
N TYR A 485 21.95 12.61 -28.44
CA TYR A 485 23.39 12.74 -28.67
C TYR A 485 24.07 11.43 -29.03
N ALA A 486 24.82 11.45 -30.14
CA ALA A 486 25.66 10.34 -30.57
C ALA A 486 26.89 10.19 -29.70
N LYS A 487 27.27 8.94 -29.41
CA LYS A 487 28.60 8.65 -28.87
C LYS A 487 29.63 9.05 -29.93
N VAL A 488 30.26 10.21 -29.76
CA VAL A 488 31.28 10.72 -30.68
C VAL A 488 32.52 9.82 -30.60
N ASP A 489 32.84 9.11 -31.69
CA ASP A 489 34.07 8.33 -31.89
C ASP A 489 34.45 7.34 -30.77
N GLY A 490 33.45 6.76 -30.09
CA GLY A 490 33.67 5.89 -28.94
C GLY A 490 34.24 6.62 -27.70
N LYS A 491 34.51 7.92 -27.79
CA LYS A 491 34.86 8.79 -26.67
C LYS A 491 33.59 9.19 -25.92
N ARG A 492 33.74 9.32 -24.60
CA ARG A 492 32.61 9.66 -23.72
C ARG A 492 32.26 11.13 -23.96
N ILE A 493 31.01 11.39 -24.31
CA ILE A 493 30.46 12.74 -24.16
C ILE A 493 30.47 13.03 -22.66
N GLU A 494 30.95 14.21 -22.27
CA GLU A 494 30.74 14.70 -20.92
C GLU A 494 29.24 14.74 -20.64
N LYS A 495 28.84 14.31 -19.43
CA LYS A 495 27.42 14.29 -19.07
C LYS A 495 26.91 15.74 -19.11
N GLN A 496 26.08 16.06 -20.09
CA GLN A 496 25.33 17.30 -20.09
C GLN A 496 24.18 17.22 -19.09
N GLU A 497 23.82 18.36 -18.50
CA GLU A 497 22.68 18.43 -17.58
C GLU A 497 21.39 18.01 -18.27
N GLY A 498 20.57 17.20 -17.59
CA GLY A 498 19.34 16.63 -18.16
C GLY A 498 19.55 15.52 -19.19
N ILE A 499 20.78 15.10 -19.48
CA ILE A 499 21.10 14.05 -20.47
C ILE A 499 21.88 12.90 -19.83
N MET A 500 21.49 11.67 -20.16
CA MET A 500 22.13 10.45 -19.70
C MET A 500 23.44 10.18 -20.46
N HIS A 501 24.35 9.38 -19.90
CA HIS A 501 25.59 8.98 -20.61
C HIS A 501 25.33 8.12 -21.86
N CYS A 502 24.10 7.63 -22.03
CA CYS A 502 23.66 6.96 -23.25
C CYS A 502 23.08 7.91 -24.30
N GLY A 503 23.05 9.22 -24.08
CA GLY A 503 22.50 10.22 -25.00
C GLY A 503 20.99 10.42 -24.91
N CYS A 504 20.29 9.64 -24.09
CA CYS A 504 18.86 9.80 -23.84
C CYS A 504 18.57 10.97 -22.91
N SER A 505 17.40 11.59 -23.06
CA SER A 505 16.86 12.51 -22.07
C SER A 505 16.72 11.82 -20.71
N GLU A 506 17.18 12.50 -19.66
CA GLU A 506 17.05 12.02 -18.28
C GLU A 506 15.58 11.87 -17.88
N THR A 507 14.75 12.86 -18.21
CA THR A 507 13.31 12.87 -17.93
C THR A 507 12.59 11.70 -18.61
N GLU A 508 12.89 11.43 -19.88
CA GLU A 508 12.30 10.29 -20.59
C GLU A 508 12.73 8.96 -19.99
N ALA A 509 14.02 8.80 -19.66
CA ALA A 509 14.53 7.59 -19.03
C ALA A 509 13.89 7.34 -17.65
N LEU A 510 13.60 8.40 -16.91
CA LEU A 510 12.90 8.33 -15.63
C LEU A 510 11.41 7.97 -15.81
N TRP A 511 10.73 8.49 -16.84
CA TRP A 511 9.37 8.05 -17.19
C TRP A 511 9.32 6.54 -17.47
N GLU A 512 10.21 6.02 -18.31
CA GLU A 512 10.29 4.57 -18.57
C GLU A 512 10.57 3.77 -17.30
N PHE A 513 11.47 4.26 -16.44
CA PHE A 513 11.78 3.59 -15.18
C PHE A 513 10.58 3.58 -14.22
N MET A 514 9.83 4.67 -14.16
CA MET A 514 8.61 4.77 -13.36
C MET A 514 7.54 3.80 -13.87
N TRP A 515 7.21 3.81 -15.17
CA TRP A 515 6.25 2.86 -15.73
C TRP A 515 6.67 1.41 -15.54
N PHE A 516 7.95 1.12 -15.75
CA PHE A 516 8.47 -0.22 -15.49
C PHE A 516 8.20 -0.69 -14.05
N LYS A 517 8.27 0.21 -13.06
CA LYS A 517 8.05 -0.13 -11.64
C LYS A 517 6.60 -0.13 -11.21
N THR A 518 5.77 0.72 -11.81
CA THR A 518 4.43 0.99 -11.29
C THR A 518 3.32 0.48 -12.18
N TRP A 519 3.56 0.28 -13.48
CA TRP A 519 2.50 -0.17 -14.39
C TRP A 519 2.18 -1.65 -14.19
N THR A 520 0.92 -1.87 -13.86
CA THR A 520 0.28 -3.17 -13.79
C THR A 520 -1.00 -3.09 -14.61
N VAL A 521 -1.22 -4.06 -15.51
CA VAL A 521 -2.46 -4.21 -16.25
C VAL A 521 -3.24 -5.37 -15.66
N LYS A 522 -4.50 -5.13 -15.31
CA LYS A 522 -5.44 -6.20 -14.94
C LYS A 522 -6.28 -6.54 -16.17
N SER A 523 -6.56 -7.82 -16.36
CA SER A 523 -7.47 -8.26 -17.41
C SER A 523 -8.86 -7.67 -17.18
N ALA A 524 -9.49 -7.14 -18.24
CA ALA A 524 -10.89 -6.70 -18.19
C ALA A 524 -11.87 -7.89 -18.07
N HIS A 525 -11.41 -9.10 -18.35
CA HIS A 525 -12.21 -10.31 -18.21
C HIS A 525 -12.39 -10.65 -16.73
N GLN A 526 -13.62 -10.57 -16.21
CA GLN A 526 -13.98 -10.75 -14.79
C GLN A 526 -13.42 -12.05 -14.15
N LYS A 527 -13.30 -13.14 -14.93
CA LYS A 527 -12.77 -14.42 -14.44
C LYS A 527 -11.24 -14.49 -14.37
N ILE A 528 -10.54 -13.53 -14.96
CA ILE A 528 -9.07 -13.50 -14.98
C ILE A 528 -8.63 -12.45 -13.96
N THR A 529 -8.25 -12.91 -12.78
CA THR A 529 -7.69 -12.06 -11.71
C THR A 529 -6.19 -11.79 -11.89
N ARG A 530 -5.61 -12.23 -13.01
CA ARG A 530 -4.18 -12.08 -13.28
C ARG A 530 -3.86 -10.62 -13.59
N GLU A 531 -2.85 -10.12 -12.90
CA GLU A 531 -2.19 -8.86 -13.19
C GLU A 531 -0.90 -9.14 -13.96
N GLU A 532 -0.60 -8.31 -14.96
CA GLU A 532 0.67 -8.36 -15.69
C GLU A 532 1.42 -7.05 -15.51
N THR A 533 2.72 -7.17 -15.22
CA THR A 533 3.65 -6.04 -15.22
C THR A 533 4.28 -5.90 -16.60
N MET A 534 5.12 -4.87 -16.81
CA MET A 534 5.95 -4.80 -18.01
C MET A 534 6.99 -5.94 -18.12
N GLY A 535 7.11 -6.81 -17.11
CA GLY A 535 8.00 -7.97 -17.14
C GLY A 535 9.45 -7.56 -17.40
N THR A 536 10.07 -8.14 -18.42
CA THR A 536 11.43 -7.77 -18.87
C THR A 536 11.41 -6.84 -20.07
N ASP A 537 10.27 -6.31 -20.46
CA ASP A 537 10.17 -5.49 -21.65
C ASP A 537 10.79 -4.10 -21.42
N THR A 538 11.43 -3.60 -22.47
CA THR A 538 11.99 -2.26 -22.52
C THR A 538 11.37 -1.51 -23.68
N LEU A 539 10.99 -0.26 -23.44
CA LEU A 539 10.49 0.60 -24.50
C LEU A 539 11.66 1.03 -25.39
N LEU A 540 11.45 0.95 -26.71
CA LEU A 540 12.38 1.57 -27.66
C LEU A 540 12.48 3.06 -27.34
N SER A 541 13.68 3.64 -27.47
CA SER A 541 13.91 5.07 -27.16
C SER A 541 12.89 6.00 -27.82
N ARG A 542 12.49 5.72 -29.07
CA ARG A 542 11.49 6.51 -29.81
C ARG A 542 10.10 6.41 -29.19
N HIS A 543 9.69 5.19 -28.83
CA HIS A 543 8.39 4.95 -28.18
C HIS A 543 8.36 5.62 -26.81
N ARG A 544 9.46 5.54 -26.05
CA ARG A 544 9.58 6.23 -24.76
C ARG A 544 9.41 7.74 -24.90
N ALA A 545 10.10 8.39 -25.83
CA ALA A 545 9.95 9.82 -26.06
C ALA A 545 8.50 10.19 -26.43
N PHE A 546 7.90 9.43 -27.35
CA PHE A 546 6.52 9.62 -27.76
C PHE A 546 5.53 9.47 -26.58
N PHE A 547 5.63 8.38 -25.82
CA PHE A 547 4.76 8.14 -24.68
C PHE A 547 4.99 9.16 -23.56
N ALA A 548 6.24 9.57 -23.31
CA ALA A 548 6.54 10.54 -22.25
C ALA A 548 5.91 11.89 -22.57
N GLN A 549 6.03 12.33 -23.83
CA GLN A 549 5.41 13.55 -24.30
C GLN A 549 3.88 13.46 -24.29
N ALA A 550 3.31 12.38 -24.84
CA ALA A 550 1.86 12.17 -24.85
C ALA A 550 1.28 12.12 -23.44
N TYR A 551 1.97 11.45 -22.51
CA TYR A 551 1.56 11.37 -21.11
C TYR A 551 1.65 12.74 -20.43
N THR A 552 2.74 13.47 -20.62
CA THR A 552 2.93 14.81 -20.04
C THR A 552 1.87 15.78 -20.56
N VAL A 553 1.56 15.76 -21.85
CA VAL A 553 0.54 16.63 -22.45
C VAL A 553 -0.86 16.21 -22.02
N GLY A 554 -1.16 14.90 -22.00
CA GLY A 554 -2.49 14.38 -21.69
C GLY A 554 -2.85 14.50 -20.21
N THR A 555 -1.89 14.31 -19.32
CA THR A 555 -2.11 14.43 -17.86
C THR A 555 -1.81 15.82 -17.34
N LEU A 556 -1.09 16.65 -18.11
CA LEU A 556 -0.42 17.87 -17.65
C LEU A 556 0.59 17.64 -16.53
N LEU A 557 0.88 16.40 -16.12
CA LEU A 557 1.85 16.10 -15.07
C LEU A 557 3.24 15.85 -15.67
N ASP A 558 4.28 16.33 -15.01
CA ASP A 558 5.66 16.01 -15.33
C ASP A 558 6.19 14.86 -14.45
N ILE A 559 7.38 14.35 -14.78
CA ILE A 559 7.97 13.24 -14.02
C ILE A 559 8.28 13.62 -12.56
N ASN A 560 8.52 14.91 -12.30
CA ASN A 560 8.82 15.38 -10.96
C ASN A 560 7.59 15.38 -10.05
N ASP A 561 6.39 15.49 -10.64
CA ASP A 561 5.15 15.42 -9.89
C ASP A 561 4.95 14.07 -9.18
N TYR A 562 5.51 12.99 -9.76
CA TYR A 562 5.46 11.62 -9.25
C TYR A 562 6.47 11.34 -8.14
N TYR A 563 7.38 12.28 -7.85
CA TYR A 563 8.28 12.15 -6.71
C TYR A 563 7.63 12.73 -5.45
N LEU A 564 6.77 11.93 -4.82
CA LEU A 564 6.05 12.29 -3.60
C LEU A 564 6.68 11.59 -2.38
N PRO A 565 7.60 12.26 -1.66
CA PRO A 565 8.29 11.64 -0.53
C PRO A 565 7.30 11.24 0.56
N GLY A 566 7.41 10.00 1.04
CA GLY A 566 6.56 9.46 2.11
C GLY A 566 5.21 8.90 1.65
N LEU A 567 4.86 9.00 0.36
CA LEU A 567 3.64 8.39 -0.19
C LEU A 567 4.00 7.20 -1.08
N ALA A 568 3.41 6.05 -0.79
CA ALA A 568 3.61 4.85 -1.59
C ALA A 568 2.76 4.93 -2.89
N PRO A 569 3.32 4.54 -4.05
CA PRO A 569 2.56 4.59 -5.29
C PRO A 569 1.36 3.63 -5.25
N GLY A 570 0.21 4.10 -5.72
CA GLY A 570 -1.05 3.36 -5.74
C GLY A 570 -1.86 3.42 -4.45
N THR A 571 -1.44 4.21 -3.45
CA THR A 571 -2.31 4.52 -2.31
C THR A 571 -3.26 5.66 -2.68
N PRO A 572 -4.46 5.74 -2.06
CA PRO A 572 -5.40 6.82 -2.30
C PRO A 572 -4.82 8.22 -2.08
N GLU A 573 -3.89 8.38 -1.14
CA GLU A 573 -3.23 9.64 -0.82
C GLU A 573 -2.27 10.06 -1.95
N TYR A 574 -1.50 9.10 -2.48
CA TYR A 574 -0.60 9.33 -3.61
C TYR A 574 -1.40 9.75 -4.86
N ASP A 575 -2.49 9.04 -5.15
CA ASP A 575 -3.35 9.34 -6.30
C ASP A 575 -4.06 10.68 -6.14
N SER A 576 -4.50 11.02 -4.93
CA SER A 576 -5.12 12.31 -4.62
C SER A 576 -4.13 13.45 -4.81
N ALA A 577 -2.90 13.31 -4.31
CA ALA A 577 -1.84 14.30 -4.49
C ALA A 577 -1.52 14.56 -5.96
N LEU A 578 -1.47 13.51 -6.80
CA LEU A 578 -1.29 13.66 -8.25
C LEU A 578 -2.49 14.36 -8.91
N ARG A 579 -3.72 13.99 -8.56
CA ARG A 579 -4.93 14.66 -9.06
C ARG A 579 -4.94 16.14 -8.72
N TRP A 580 -4.51 16.51 -7.52
CA TRP A 580 -4.42 17.92 -7.12
C TRP A 580 -3.43 18.71 -7.95
N LYS A 581 -2.24 18.14 -8.19
CA LYS A 581 -1.25 18.76 -9.10
C LYS A 581 -1.82 18.93 -10.50
N GLN A 582 -2.54 17.93 -11.00
CA GLN A 582 -3.19 17.97 -12.30
C GLN A 582 -4.26 19.08 -12.36
N VAL A 583 -5.17 19.14 -11.38
CA VAL A 583 -6.22 20.16 -11.28
C VAL A 583 -5.60 21.56 -11.24
N GLY A 584 -4.56 21.77 -10.42
CA GLY A 584 -3.86 23.06 -10.35
C GLY A 584 -3.30 23.49 -11.71
N ARG A 585 -2.73 22.56 -12.48
CA ARG A 585 -2.22 22.84 -13.84
C ARG A 585 -3.34 23.11 -14.85
N ILE A 586 -4.46 22.38 -14.78
CA ILE A 586 -5.65 22.64 -15.60
C ILE A 586 -6.16 24.07 -15.35
N ILE A 587 -6.31 24.46 -14.09
CA ILE A 587 -6.71 25.82 -13.71
C ILE A 587 -5.71 26.85 -14.28
N GLY A 588 -4.41 26.58 -14.16
CA GLY A 588 -3.38 27.44 -14.75
C GLY A 588 -3.49 27.60 -16.27
N VAL A 589 -3.84 26.52 -16.99
CA VAL A 589 -4.11 26.57 -18.45
C VAL A 589 -5.34 27.41 -18.74
N LEU A 590 -6.45 27.20 -18.02
CA LEU A 590 -7.70 27.95 -18.20
C LEU A 590 -7.51 29.45 -17.97
N ASN A 591 -6.78 29.82 -16.92
CA ASN A 591 -6.46 31.20 -16.61
C ASN A 591 -5.64 31.87 -17.73
N ARG A 592 -4.67 31.14 -18.32
CA ARG A 592 -3.90 31.64 -19.48
C ARG A 592 -4.76 31.81 -20.74
N MET A 593 -5.83 31.04 -20.88
CA MET A 593 -6.78 31.19 -21.99
C MET A 593 -7.76 32.35 -21.81
N GLY A 594 -7.59 33.18 -20.77
CA GLY A 594 -8.50 34.30 -20.48
C GLY A 594 -9.82 33.85 -19.84
N GLY A 595 -9.96 32.58 -19.49
CA GLY A 595 -11.03 32.13 -18.60
C GLY A 595 -10.68 32.56 -17.19
N THR A 596 -11.32 33.62 -16.69
CA THR A 596 -11.27 33.92 -15.26
C THR A 596 -12.04 32.85 -14.52
N ALA A 597 -11.39 31.73 -14.20
CA ALA A 597 -11.87 30.81 -13.17
C ALA A 597 -11.66 31.48 -11.80
N GLN A 598 -12.35 32.62 -11.60
CA GLN A 598 -12.41 33.39 -10.35
C GLN A 598 -13.53 32.89 -9.43
N GLY A 599 -14.10 31.71 -9.69
CA GLY A 599 -14.80 31.00 -8.63
C GLY A 599 -13.77 30.75 -7.54
N GLU A 600 -13.98 31.32 -6.36
CA GLU A 600 -13.20 31.09 -5.15
C GLU A 600 -13.13 29.58 -4.92
N LEU A 601 -12.15 28.93 -5.53
CA LEU A 601 -11.67 27.66 -5.05
C LEU A 601 -11.00 28.06 -3.74
N VAL A 602 -11.75 28.00 -2.65
CA VAL A 602 -11.22 28.16 -1.30
C VAL A 602 -10.16 27.08 -1.16
N LEU A 603 -8.92 27.49 -1.43
CA LEU A 603 -7.76 26.63 -1.54
C LEU A 603 -7.63 25.92 -0.19
N ALA A 604 -7.85 24.60 -0.24
CA ALA A 604 -7.65 23.61 0.79
C ALA A 604 -7.35 24.12 2.21
N ARG A 605 -8.18 23.72 3.17
CA ARG A 605 -7.87 23.88 4.59
C ARG A 605 -6.60 23.07 4.90
N LYS A 606 -5.63 23.68 5.55
CA LYS A 606 -4.54 22.96 6.22
C LYS A 606 -5.17 22.10 7.32
N GLU A 607 -5.15 20.78 7.15
CA GLU A 607 -5.42 19.83 8.23
C GLU A 607 -4.13 19.12 8.58
N ILE A 608 -3.90 18.90 9.87
CA ILE A 608 -2.76 18.15 10.36
C ILE A 608 -3.19 16.68 10.46
N ASP A 609 -2.49 15.77 9.78
CA ASP A 609 -2.77 14.34 9.86
C ASP A 609 -2.50 13.80 11.28
N PRO A 610 -2.98 12.59 11.64
CA PRO A 610 -2.70 11.99 12.96
C PRO A 610 -1.21 11.79 13.28
N LEU A 611 -0.31 12.02 12.32
CA LEU A 611 1.14 11.94 12.47
C LEU A 611 1.79 13.33 12.55
N GLY A 612 1.00 14.41 12.66
CA GLY A 612 1.51 15.78 12.79
C GLY A 612 1.93 16.44 11.48
N ARG A 613 1.58 15.87 10.32
CA ARG A 613 1.98 16.41 9.01
C ARG A 613 0.88 17.29 8.44
N GLU A 614 1.26 18.50 8.00
CA GLU A 614 0.35 19.36 7.26
C GLU A 614 -0.08 18.68 5.94
N MET A 615 -1.38 18.49 5.79
CA MET A 615 -2.04 18.08 4.56
C MET A 615 -3.01 19.16 4.10
N LEU A 616 -3.00 19.45 2.81
CA LEU A 616 -3.99 20.32 2.19
C LEU A 616 -5.25 19.50 1.90
N VAL A 617 -6.31 19.71 2.70
CA VAL A 617 -7.60 19.03 2.55
C VAL A 617 -8.59 19.99 1.89
N PRO A 618 -9.25 19.61 0.78
CA PRO A 618 -10.17 20.50 0.09
C PRO A 618 -11.34 20.92 0.99
N VAL A 619 -11.64 22.22 1.01
CA VAL A 619 -12.94 22.73 1.47
C VAL A 619 -13.85 22.72 0.26
N PHE A 620 -14.76 21.75 0.19
CA PHE A 620 -15.90 21.87 -0.70
C PHE A 620 -16.96 22.66 0.06
N ASP A 621 -17.04 23.96 -0.18
CA ASP A 621 -18.24 24.70 0.22
C ASP A 621 -19.41 24.16 -0.61
N SER A 622 -20.33 23.50 0.08
CA SER A 622 -21.57 23.02 -0.50
C SER A 622 -22.45 24.22 -0.86
N ALA A 623 -22.35 24.69 -2.10
CA ALA A 623 -23.28 25.64 -2.71
C ALA A 623 -24.45 24.92 -3.37
#